data_AF-A0A3B9JH14-F1
#
_entry.id   AF-A0A3B9JH14-F1
#
_cell.length_a   1.000
_cell.length_b   1.000
_cell.length_c   1.000
_cell.angle_alpha   90.00
_cell.angle_beta   90.00
_cell.angle_gamma   90.00
#
_symmetry.space_group_name_H-M   'P 1'
#
loop_
_entity.id
_entity.type
_entity.pdbx_description
1 polymer ?
#
loop_
_entity_poly.entity_id
_entity_poly.type
_entity_poly.pdbx_seq_one_letter_code
_entity_poly.pdbx_strand_id
1 'polypeptide(L)'
;MTVVLGKVLSAREKRERLKKTNMAVGAFFSEAGTELIKHLVSFETQRSKFKSLVDVSEQWTQKDFSRARQAVASASFRIVCKDSELINLKEYLGKHRMFVLRLLENPNLLEHEIFTDMLWAVFHLSDEIMARKNIADLPQTDKDHLAIDIERAIRAVLVQWVSHMEHLKSDYPYLFSLAVRKNPFNSKAIINVE
;
A
#
# COMPACT_ATOMS: atom_id res chain seq x y z
N MET A 1 20.26 -16.31 35.84
CA MET A 1 20.81 -16.06 34.48
C MET A 1 19.85 -16.42 33.33
N THR A 2 18.66 -16.97 33.59
CA THR A 2 17.74 -17.49 32.56
C THR A 2 16.89 -16.40 31.86
N VAL A 3 16.59 -15.30 32.55
CA VAL A 3 15.71 -14.22 32.02
C VAL A 3 16.40 -13.37 30.95
N VAL A 4 17.72 -13.15 31.07
CA VAL A 4 18.48 -12.32 30.13
C VAL A 4 18.66 -13.06 28.79
N LEU A 5 18.94 -14.37 28.83
CA LEU A 5 19.08 -15.20 27.64
C LEU A 5 17.75 -15.28 26.85
N GLY A 6 16.62 -15.45 27.55
CA GLY A 6 15.29 -15.46 26.93
C GLY A 6 14.93 -14.15 26.22
N LYS A 7 15.28 -13.00 26.81
CA LYS A 7 15.05 -11.68 26.18
C LYS A 7 15.88 -11.48 24.91
N VAL A 8 17.13 -11.92 24.90
CA VAL A 8 18.02 -11.81 23.73
C VAL A 8 17.54 -12.71 22.59
N LEU A 9 17.14 -13.95 22.88
CA LEU A 9 16.54 -14.88 21.91
C LEU A 9 15.26 -14.30 21.29
N SER A 10 14.34 -13.81 22.11
CA SER A 10 13.09 -13.18 21.65
C SER A 10 13.35 -11.96 20.75
N ALA A 11 14.31 -11.10 21.11
CA ALA A 11 14.65 -9.92 20.30
C ALA A 11 15.23 -10.31 18.93
N ARG A 12 16.04 -11.38 18.88
CA ARG A 12 16.59 -11.90 17.63
C ARG A 12 15.51 -12.47 16.73
N GLU A 13 14.60 -13.28 17.26
CA GLU A 13 13.46 -13.84 16.52
C GLU A 13 12.56 -12.75 15.94
N LYS A 14 12.24 -11.72 16.74
CA LYS A 14 11.46 -10.57 16.28
C LYS A 14 12.14 -9.83 15.13
N ARG A 15 13.46 -9.66 15.20
CA ARG A 15 14.24 -9.00 14.14
C ARG A 15 14.25 -9.80 12.84
N GLU A 16 14.46 -11.10 12.92
CA GLU A 16 14.42 -11.99 11.74
C GLU A 16 13.02 -12.02 11.11
N ARG A 17 11.96 -12.04 11.92
CA ARG A 17 10.59 -11.94 11.44
C ARG A 17 10.34 -10.62 10.72
N LEU A 18 10.69 -9.50 11.34
CA LEU A 18 10.55 -8.17 10.75
C LEU A 18 11.27 -8.07 9.40
N LYS A 19 12.49 -8.62 9.31
CA LYS A 19 13.24 -8.68 8.05
C LYS A 19 12.48 -9.46 6.96
N LYS A 20 11.94 -10.64 7.29
CA LYS A 20 11.14 -11.45 6.36
C LYS A 20 9.86 -10.75 5.95
N THR A 21 9.17 -10.08 6.89
CA THR A 21 7.99 -9.27 6.59
C THR A 21 8.34 -8.14 5.64
N ASN A 22 9.44 -7.42 5.87
CA ASN A 22 9.89 -6.36 4.97
C ASN A 22 10.26 -6.85 3.56
N MET A 23 10.80 -8.08 3.44
CA MET A 23 11.00 -8.71 2.12
C MET A 23 9.66 -8.95 1.40
N ALA A 24 8.63 -9.40 2.12
CA ALA A 24 7.28 -9.58 1.56
C ALA A 24 6.64 -8.23 1.17
N VAL A 25 6.84 -7.19 1.97
CA VAL A 25 6.43 -5.80 1.64
C VAL A 25 7.11 -5.34 0.33
N GLY A 26 8.41 -5.57 0.20
CA GLY A 26 9.16 -5.23 -1.02
C GLY A 26 8.65 -5.97 -2.25
N ALA A 27 8.40 -7.28 -2.11
CA ALA A 27 7.80 -8.09 -3.18
C ALA A 27 6.42 -7.56 -3.57
N PHE A 28 5.58 -7.21 -2.60
CA PHE A 28 4.27 -6.62 -2.85
C PHE A 28 4.37 -5.33 -3.66
N PHE A 29 5.19 -4.36 -3.26
CA PHE A 29 5.28 -3.07 -3.97
C PHE A 29 5.97 -3.16 -5.33
N SER A 30 6.90 -4.10 -5.50
CA SER A 30 7.55 -4.35 -6.78
C SER A 30 6.61 -4.99 -7.80
N GLU A 31 5.74 -5.90 -7.36
CA GLU A 31 4.85 -6.65 -8.26
C GLU A 31 3.50 -5.94 -8.47
N ALA A 32 2.86 -5.49 -7.38
CA ALA A 32 1.48 -5.03 -7.40
C ALA A 32 1.26 -3.64 -6.77
N GLY A 33 1.88 -3.36 -5.63
CA GLY A 33 1.52 -2.21 -4.81
C GLY A 33 1.69 -0.86 -5.51
N THR A 34 2.73 -0.69 -6.33
CA THR A 34 2.98 0.61 -7.00
C THR A 34 1.93 0.93 -8.06
N GLU A 35 1.54 -0.02 -8.91
CA GLU A 35 0.47 0.18 -9.89
C GLU A 35 -0.90 0.20 -9.22
N LEU A 36 -1.12 -0.60 -8.17
CA LEU A 36 -2.34 -0.56 -7.37
C LEU A 36 -2.61 0.85 -6.82
N ILE A 37 -1.57 1.53 -6.32
CA ILE A 37 -1.68 2.92 -5.86
C ILE A 37 -2.26 3.80 -6.98
N LYS A 38 -1.80 3.68 -8.22
CA LYS A 38 -2.29 4.50 -9.34
C LYS A 38 -3.77 4.24 -9.64
N HIS A 39 -4.20 2.99 -9.62
CA HIS A 39 -5.61 2.62 -9.76
C HIS A 39 -6.45 3.21 -8.63
N LEU A 40 -6.01 3.07 -7.38
CA LEU A 40 -6.73 3.53 -6.20
C LEU A 40 -6.84 5.07 -6.14
N VAL A 41 -5.75 5.80 -6.35
CA VAL A 41 -5.78 7.28 -6.34
C VAL A 41 -6.50 7.88 -7.54
N SER A 42 -6.86 7.06 -8.54
CA SER A 42 -7.65 7.54 -9.67
C SER A 42 -9.06 8.01 -9.25
N PHE A 43 -9.63 7.38 -8.22
CA PHE A 43 -10.94 7.70 -7.67
C PHE A 43 -10.96 8.94 -6.77
N GLU A 44 -9.79 9.38 -6.30
CA GLU A 44 -9.67 10.58 -5.47
C GLU A 44 -9.81 11.84 -6.34
N THR A 45 -10.75 12.71 -5.97
CA THR A 45 -11.03 13.95 -6.70
C THR A 45 -10.10 15.10 -6.32
N GLN A 46 -9.49 15.08 -5.13
CA GLN A 46 -8.58 16.11 -4.61
C GLN A 46 -7.10 15.69 -4.71
N ARG A 47 -6.68 15.16 -5.87
CA ARG A 47 -5.34 14.59 -6.10
C ARG A 47 -4.19 15.53 -5.72
N SER A 48 -4.34 16.85 -5.91
CA SER A 48 -3.30 17.83 -5.59
C SER A 48 -2.98 17.91 -4.09
N LYS A 49 -4.00 17.80 -3.23
CA LYS A 49 -3.81 17.77 -1.77
C LYS A 49 -3.10 16.51 -1.32
N PHE A 50 -3.38 15.40 -1.99
CA PHE A 50 -2.80 14.12 -1.63
C PHE A 50 -1.34 13.99 -2.09
N LYS A 51 -1.03 14.45 -3.30
CA LYS A 51 0.31 14.38 -3.90
C LYS A 51 1.39 14.98 -2.98
N SER A 52 1.10 16.10 -2.33
CA SER A 52 2.06 16.75 -1.41
C SER A 52 2.31 15.96 -0.12
N LEU A 53 1.41 15.06 0.28
CA LEU A 53 1.58 14.22 1.48
C LEU A 53 2.56 13.06 1.27
N VAL A 54 2.76 12.65 0.01
CA VAL A 54 3.50 11.43 -0.36
C VAL A 54 4.53 11.66 -1.47
N ASP A 55 4.94 12.91 -1.70
CA ASP A 55 6.06 13.26 -2.59
C ASP A 55 7.40 12.97 -1.89
N VAL A 56 7.66 11.69 -1.66
CA VAL A 56 8.88 11.19 -1.03
C VAL A 56 10.07 11.63 -1.86
N SER A 57 11.00 12.34 -1.22
CA SER A 57 12.23 12.81 -1.84
C SER A 57 13.46 12.24 -1.14
N GLU A 58 14.60 12.29 -1.84
CA GLU A 58 15.88 11.84 -1.27
C GLU A 58 16.30 12.63 -0.01
N GLN A 59 15.72 13.80 0.22
CA GLN A 59 16.01 14.66 1.38
C GLN A 59 15.18 14.32 2.62
N TRP A 60 14.17 13.44 2.51
CA TRP A 60 13.30 13.11 3.65
C TRP A 60 14.04 12.47 4.81
N THR A 61 13.88 13.02 5.99
CA THR A 61 14.34 12.44 7.25
C THR A 61 13.28 11.51 7.84
N GLN A 62 13.64 10.76 8.88
CA GLN A 62 12.67 9.96 9.66
C GLN A 62 11.48 10.80 10.17
N LYS A 63 11.70 12.07 10.52
CA LYS A 63 10.61 12.98 10.93
C LYS A 63 9.66 13.29 9.77
N ASP A 64 10.15 13.34 8.54
CA ASP A 64 9.32 13.55 7.35
C ASP A 64 8.44 12.34 7.06
N PHE A 65 9.03 11.13 7.10
CA PHE A 65 8.26 9.88 6.97
C PHE A 65 7.19 9.73 8.04
N SER A 66 7.51 10.05 9.30
CA SER A 66 6.53 10.01 10.39
C SER A 66 5.38 11.00 10.17
N ARG A 67 5.69 12.24 9.75
CA ARG A 67 4.68 13.25 9.44
C ARG A 67 3.78 12.82 8.27
N ALA A 68 4.38 12.30 7.21
CA ALA A 68 3.65 11.80 6.05
C ALA A 68 2.70 10.66 6.42
N ARG A 69 3.14 9.66 7.20
CA ARG A 69 2.25 8.59 7.68
C ARG A 69 1.07 9.11 8.48
N GLN A 70 1.31 10.02 9.42
CA GLN A 70 0.23 10.60 10.24
C GLN A 70 -0.75 11.41 9.39
N ALA A 71 -0.23 12.18 8.43
CA ALA A 71 -1.06 12.95 7.52
C ALA A 71 -1.92 12.05 6.63
N VAL A 72 -1.35 10.97 6.06
CA VAL A 72 -2.12 9.98 5.28
C VAL A 72 -3.15 9.28 6.17
N ALA A 73 -2.77 8.87 7.38
CA ALA A 73 -3.66 8.16 8.30
C ALA A 73 -4.87 9.01 8.73
N SER A 74 -4.73 10.33 8.81
CA SER A 74 -5.79 11.27 9.21
C SER A 74 -6.46 12.01 8.05
N ALA A 75 -5.97 11.84 6.82
CA ALA A 75 -6.51 12.53 5.64
C ALA A 75 -7.96 12.13 5.38
N SER A 76 -8.79 13.09 4.98
CA SER A 76 -10.10 12.83 4.41
C SER A 76 -9.97 12.66 2.91
N PHE A 77 -10.38 11.49 2.40
CA PHE A 77 -10.42 11.21 0.97
C PHE A 77 -11.82 11.52 0.43
N ARG A 78 -11.90 12.01 -0.80
CA ARG A 78 -13.15 12.21 -1.53
C ARG A 78 -13.18 11.31 -2.74
N ILE A 79 -13.70 10.12 -2.52
CA ILE A 79 -13.79 9.04 -3.50
C ILE A 79 -15.05 9.20 -4.35
N VAL A 80 -14.89 9.14 -5.67
CA VAL A 80 -15.99 9.10 -6.64
C VAL A 80 -15.78 7.90 -7.56
N CYS A 81 -16.69 6.94 -7.50
CA CYS A 81 -16.62 5.71 -8.28
C CYS A 81 -17.21 5.90 -9.68
N LYS A 82 -16.35 6.10 -10.69
CA LYS A 82 -16.73 6.03 -12.10
C LYS A 82 -16.63 4.61 -12.62
N ASP A 83 -17.54 4.22 -13.50
CA ASP A 83 -17.62 2.86 -14.04
C ASP A 83 -16.32 2.43 -14.74
N SER A 84 -15.71 3.30 -15.55
CA SER A 84 -14.45 3.01 -16.23
C SER A 84 -13.28 2.77 -15.27
N GLU A 85 -13.20 3.55 -14.18
CA GLU A 85 -12.18 3.38 -13.14
C GLU A 85 -12.40 2.08 -12.36
N LEU A 86 -13.66 1.74 -12.03
CA LEU A 86 -14.03 0.48 -11.39
C LEU A 86 -13.72 -0.74 -12.25
N ILE A 87 -13.97 -0.69 -13.57
CA ILE A 87 -13.64 -1.78 -14.50
C ILE A 87 -12.13 -2.03 -14.49
N ASN A 88 -11.33 -0.96 -14.61
CA ASN A 88 -9.87 -1.06 -14.59
C ASN A 88 -9.36 -1.63 -13.26
N LEU A 89 -9.92 -1.16 -12.13
CA LEU A 89 -9.56 -1.66 -10.80
C LEU A 89 -9.94 -3.14 -10.65
N LYS A 90 -11.11 -3.56 -11.14
CA LYS A 90 -11.54 -4.97 -11.13
C LYS A 90 -10.53 -5.83 -11.87
N GLU A 91 -10.24 -5.50 -13.13
CA GLU A 91 -9.28 -6.29 -13.93
C GLU A 91 -7.92 -6.39 -13.23
N TYR A 92 -7.42 -5.27 -12.71
CA TYR A 92 -6.14 -5.23 -12.00
C TYR A 92 -6.13 -6.11 -10.74
N LEU A 93 -7.13 -5.96 -9.86
CA LEU A 93 -7.24 -6.77 -8.64
C LEU A 93 -7.45 -8.25 -8.96
N GLY A 94 -8.19 -8.57 -10.02
CA GLY A 94 -8.40 -9.96 -10.47
C GLY A 94 -7.09 -10.65 -10.84
N LYS A 95 -6.21 -9.97 -11.59
CA LYS A 95 -4.89 -10.48 -11.98
C LYS A 95 -3.97 -10.74 -10.79
N HIS A 96 -4.05 -9.92 -9.74
CA HIS A 96 -3.14 -9.99 -8.57
C HIS A 96 -3.74 -10.69 -7.35
N ARG A 97 -5.00 -11.17 -7.42
CA ARG A 97 -5.70 -11.77 -6.29
C ARG A 97 -4.96 -12.94 -5.66
N MET A 98 -4.50 -13.89 -6.47
CA MET A 98 -3.73 -15.05 -5.98
C MET A 98 -2.37 -14.67 -5.42
N PHE A 99 -1.78 -13.55 -5.87
CA PHE A 99 -0.55 -13.04 -5.30
C PHE A 99 -0.79 -12.48 -3.89
N VAL A 100 -1.83 -11.68 -3.69
CA VAL A 100 -2.22 -11.16 -2.37
C VAL A 100 -2.56 -12.29 -1.39
N LEU A 101 -3.32 -13.30 -1.83
CA LEU A 101 -3.63 -14.48 -1.00
C LEU A 101 -2.37 -15.21 -0.53
N ARG A 102 -1.40 -15.47 -1.42
CA ARG A 102 -0.13 -16.09 -1.05
C ARG A 102 0.70 -15.26 -0.07
N LEU A 103 0.58 -13.92 -0.12
CA LEU A 103 1.21 -13.06 0.88
C LEU A 103 0.54 -13.20 2.25
N LEU A 104 -0.79 -13.27 2.30
CA LEU A 104 -1.55 -13.50 3.54
C LEU A 104 -1.21 -14.86 4.19
N GLU A 105 -0.84 -15.87 3.41
CA GLU A 105 -0.39 -17.18 3.90
C GLU A 105 1.01 -17.16 4.55
N ASN A 106 1.75 -16.03 4.47
CA ASN A 106 3.11 -15.96 4.98
C ASN A 106 3.14 -16.05 6.52
N PRO A 107 3.81 -17.06 7.11
CA PRO A 107 3.80 -17.31 8.55
C PRO A 107 4.54 -16.25 9.38
N ASN A 108 5.23 -15.30 8.73
CA ASN A 108 5.89 -14.19 9.39
C ASN A 108 4.97 -12.99 9.60
N LEU A 109 3.79 -12.97 8.97
CA LEU A 109 2.78 -11.93 9.20
C LEU A 109 2.20 -12.10 10.60
N LEU A 110 2.08 -10.97 11.30
CA LEU A 110 1.38 -10.88 12.56
C LEU A 110 0.03 -10.20 12.34
N GLU A 111 -0.97 -10.63 13.09
CA GLU A 111 -2.24 -9.93 13.19
C GLU A 111 -2.01 -8.50 13.70
N HIS A 112 -2.78 -7.55 13.16
CA HIS A 112 -2.74 -6.13 13.54
C HIS A 112 -1.40 -5.41 13.27
N GLU A 113 -0.61 -5.92 12.33
CA GLU A 113 0.50 -5.17 11.73
C GLU A 113 0.06 -4.44 10.46
N ILE A 114 0.64 -3.27 10.22
CA ILE A 114 0.29 -2.36 9.11
C ILE A 114 0.26 -3.09 7.75
N PHE A 115 1.22 -3.99 7.50
CA PHE A 115 1.26 -4.74 6.24
C PHE A 115 0.13 -5.77 6.13
N THR A 116 -0.15 -6.51 7.21
CA THR A 116 -1.24 -7.49 7.27
C THR A 116 -2.59 -6.80 7.11
N ASP A 117 -2.83 -5.70 7.83
CA ASP A 117 -4.06 -4.91 7.73
C ASP A 117 -4.25 -4.32 6.33
N MET A 118 -3.16 -3.91 5.69
CA MET A 118 -3.18 -3.45 4.29
C MET A 118 -3.53 -4.57 3.31
N LEU A 119 -2.94 -5.75 3.45
CA LEU A 119 -3.29 -6.90 2.60
C LEU A 119 -4.77 -7.28 2.76
N TRP A 120 -5.32 -7.23 3.97
CA TRP A 120 -6.75 -7.45 4.22
C TRP A 120 -7.62 -6.38 3.55
N ALA A 121 -7.28 -5.10 3.67
CA ALA A 121 -8.03 -4.04 3.00
C ALA A 121 -8.07 -4.23 1.47
N VAL A 122 -6.94 -4.59 0.87
CA VAL A 122 -6.85 -4.88 -0.58
C VAL A 122 -7.63 -6.14 -0.94
N PHE A 123 -7.54 -7.19 -0.12
CA PHE A 123 -8.25 -8.44 -0.35
C PHE A 123 -9.77 -8.26 -0.23
N HIS A 124 -10.26 -7.55 0.78
CA HIS A 124 -11.69 -7.24 0.93
C HIS A 124 -12.23 -6.42 -0.23
N LEU A 125 -11.50 -5.39 -0.67
CA LEU A 125 -11.87 -4.64 -1.88
C LEU A 125 -11.90 -5.55 -3.12
N SER A 126 -10.95 -6.48 -3.25
CA SER A 126 -10.93 -7.50 -4.31
C SER A 126 -12.13 -8.43 -4.24
N ASP A 127 -12.47 -8.97 -3.07
CA ASP A 127 -13.65 -9.82 -2.86
C ASP A 127 -14.92 -9.12 -3.29
N GLU A 128 -15.10 -7.91 -2.76
CA GLU A 128 -16.30 -7.12 -2.95
C GLU A 128 -16.49 -6.73 -4.43
N ILE A 129 -15.43 -6.27 -5.12
CA ILE A 129 -15.52 -5.90 -6.53
C ILE A 129 -15.69 -7.11 -7.46
N MET A 130 -15.14 -8.27 -7.08
CA MET A 130 -15.25 -9.53 -7.85
C MET A 130 -16.63 -10.17 -7.75
N ALA A 131 -17.29 -10.05 -6.59
CA ALA A 131 -18.64 -10.55 -6.38
C ALA A 131 -19.67 -9.93 -7.35
N ARG A 132 -19.38 -8.74 -7.88
CA ARG A 132 -20.25 -8.03 -8.82
C ARG A 132 -20.09 -8.55 -10.24
N LYS A 133 -21.11 -9.26 -10.75
CA LYS A 133 -21.12 -9.82 -12.12
C LYS A 133 -20.97 -8.73 -13.18
N ASN A 134 -21.73 -7.64 -13.07
CA ASN A 134 -21.62 -6.47 -13.92
C ASN A 134 -21.18 -5.27 -13.09
N ILE A 135 -20.09 -4.61 -13.50
CA ILE A 135 -19.62 -3.35 -12.89
C ILE A 135 -20.12 -2.14 -13.66
N ALA A 136 -20.45 -2.30 -14.93
CA ALA A 136 -21.10 -1.24 -15.68
C ALA A 136 -22.51 -1.07 -15.12
N ASP A 137 -22.85 0.16 -14.75
CA ASP A 137 -24.16 0.54 -14.24
C ASP A 137 -24.55 -0.06 -12.86
N LEU A 138 -23.61 -0.02 -11.90
CA LEU A 138 -23.93 -0.36 -10.52
C LEU A 138 -24.92 0.64 -9.90
N PRO A 139 -25.86 0.16 -9.03
CA PRO A 139 -26.68 1.05 -8.21
C PRO A 139 -25.82 2.01 -7.39
N GLN A 140 -26.34 3.21 -7.11
CA GLN A 140 -25.59 4.21 -6.34
C GLN A 140 -25.17 3.70 -4.96
N THR A 141 -26.03 2.92 -4.28
CA THR A 141 -25.70 2.30 -2.98
C THR A 141 -24.47 1.40 -3.06
N ASP A 142 -24.32 0.62 -4.14
CA ASP A 142 -23.17 -0.26 -4.33
C ASP A 142 -21.90 0.53 -4.62
N LYS A 143 -22.02 1.65 -5.36
CA LYS A 143 -20.91 2.58 -5.60
C LYS A 143 -20.48 3.26 -4.29
N ASP A 144 -21.43 3.63 -3.44
CA ASP A 144 -21.15 4.24 -2.14
C ASP A 144 -20.43 3.26 -1.20
N HIS A 145 -20.83 1.98 -1.19
CA HIS A 145 -20.10 0.93 -0.46
C HIS A 145 -18.67 0.76 -0.98
N LEU A 146 -18.51 0.59 -2.29
CA LEU A 146 -17.19 0.50 -2.92
C LEU A 146 -16.31 1.72 -2.63
N ALA A 147 -16.89 2.91 -2.56
CA ALA A 147 -16.15 4.12 -2.23
C ALA A 147 -15.50 4.04 -0.84
N ILE A 148 -16.20 3.47 0.14
CA ILE A 148 -15.69 3.26 1.50
C ILE A 148 -14.57 2.21 1.51
N ASP A 149 -14.69 1.12 0.77
CA ASP A 149 -13.65 0.09 0.67
C ASP A 149 -12.41 0.55 -0.12
N ILE A 150 -12.61 1.35 -1.17
CA ILE A 150 -11.54 2.03 -1.89
C ILE A 150 -10.81 3.01 -0.98
N GLU A 151 -11.53 3.82 -0.19
CA GLU A 151 -10.90 4.73 0.79
C GLU A 151 -10.05 3.96 1.81
N ARG A 152 -10.60 2.87 2.36
CA ARG A 152 -9.89 2.00 3.31
C ARG A 152 -8.60 1.45 2.69
N ALA A 153 -8.67 0.94 1.46
CA ALA A 153 -7.51 0.42 0.74
C ALA A 153 -6.48 1.52 0.42
N ILE A 154 -6.90 2.69 -0.06
CA ILE A 154 -6.05 3.87 -0.30
C ILE A 154 -5.23 4.16 0.96
N ARG A 155 -5.92 4.39 2.08
CA ARG A 155 -5.29 4.75 3.35
C ARG A 155 -4.26 3.72 3.79
N ALA A 156 -4.64 2.44 3.80
CA ALA A 156 -3.77 1.36 4.26
C ALA A 156 -2.53 1.17 3.35
N VAL A 157 -2.73 1.15 2.03
CA VAL A 157 -1.64 1.00 1.05
C VAL A 157 -0.65 2.15 1.14
N LEU A 158 -1.13 3.38 1.29
CA LEU A 158 -0.25 4.55 1.34
C LEU A 158 0.52 4.66 2.65
N VAL A 159 -0.11 4.36 3.80
CA VAL A 159 0.62 4.29 5.08
C VAL A 159 1.72 3.25 4.99
N GLN A 160 1.42 2.06 4.46
CA GLN A 160 2.39 0.99 4.28
C GLN A 160 3.48 1.36 3.26
N TRP A 161 3.13 2.08 2.19
CA TRP A 161 4.09 2.56 1.19
C TRP A 161 5.07 3.55 1.79
N VAL A 162 4.61 4.53 2.58
CA VAL A 162 5.51 5.47 3.28
C VAL A 162 6.42 4.74 4.27
N SER A 163 5.90 3.75 5.01
CA SER A 163 6.73 2.89 5.87
C SER A 163 7.77 2.10 5.07
N HIS A 164 7.38 1.55 3.92
CA HIS A 164 8.28 0.83 3.04
C HIS A 164 9.40 1.72 2.49
N MET A 165 9.07 2.94 2.06
CA MET A 165 10.04 3.92 1.58
C MET A 165 11.04 4.33 2.67
N GLU A 166 10.60 4.50 3.92
CA GLU A 166 11.50 4.73 5.06
C GLU A 166 12.46 3.55 5.27
N HIS A 167 11.93 2.33 5.26
CA HIS A 167 12.73 1.12 5.43
C HIS A 167 13.75 0.95 4.30
N LEU A 168 13.36 1.17 3.04
CA LEU A 168 14.29 1.15 1.91
C LEU A 168 15.39 2.20 2.09
N LYS A 169 15.05 3.41 2.54
CA LYS A 169 16.06 4.46 2.75
C LYS A 169 17.12 4.07 3.78
N SER A 170 16.68 3.44 4.86
CA SER A 170 17.57 3.00 5.94
C SER A 170 18.43 1.81 5.52
N ASP A 171 17.82 0.78 4.96
CA ASP A 171 18.45 -0.55 4.88
C ASP A 171 18.88 -0.92 3.45
N TYR A 172 18.32 -0.25 2.43
CA TYR A 172 18.59 -0.51 1.01
C TYR A 172 18.64 0.78 0.16
N PRO A 173 19.59 1.72 0.41
CA PRO A 173 19.60 3.05 -0.22
C PRO A 173 19.55 3.03 -1.77
N TYR A 174 20.16 2.03 -2.40
CA TYR A 174 20.09 1.85 -3.86
C TYR A 174 18.66 1.58 -4.36
N LEU A 175 17.91 0.71 -3.67
CA LEU A 175 16.51 0.43 -4.00
C LEU A 175 15.63 1.63 -3.71
N PHE A 176 15.92 2.39 -2.64
CA PHE A 176 15.22 3.62 -2.32
C PHE A 176 15.32 4.65 -3.45
N SER A 177 16.52 4.92 -3.98
CA SER A 177 16.69 5.88 -5.09
C SER A 177 15.89 5.46 -6.33
N LEU A 178 15.86 4.16 -6.65
CA LEU A 178 15.01 3.64 -7.73
C LEU A 178 13.51 3.84 -7.44
N ALA A 179 13.07 3.55 -6.22
CA ALA A 179 11.68 3.70 -5.80
C ALA A 179 11.22 5.16 -5.82
N VAL A 180 12.08 6.12 -5.48
CA VAL A 180 11.79 7.57 -5.59
C VAL A 180 11.56 7.99 -7.04
N ARG A 181 12.33 7.45 -8.00
CA ARG A 181 12.13 7.72 -9.44
C ARG A 181 10.83 7.12 -9.97
N LYS A 182 10.48 5.92 -9.50
CA LYS A 182 9.24 5.21 -9.86
C LYS A 182 8.03 5.64 -9.03
N ASN A 183 8.19 6.60 -8.12
CA ASN A 183 7.13 7.06 -7.23
C ASN A 183 5.92 7.53 -8.06
N PRO A 184 4.72 6.94 -7.88
CA PRO A 184 3.52 7.30 -8.64
C PRO A 184 3.08 8.75 -8.43
N PHE A 185 3.62 9.44 -7.41
CA PHE A 185 3.35 10.84 -7.09
C PHE A 185 4.45 11.80 -7.54
N ASN A 186 5.55 11.31 -8.09
CA ASN A 186 6.65 12.18 -8.49
C ASN A 186 6.27 12.99 -9.75
N SER A 187 6.20 14.33 -9.60
CA SER A 187 5.95 15.28 -10.71
C SER A 187 6.97 15.23 -11.84
N LYS A 188 8.18 14.75 -11.51
CA LYS A 188 9.35 14.70 -12.38
C LYS A 188 9.69 13.26 -12.79
N ALA A 189 8.75 12.32 -12.65
CA ALA A 189 8.96 10.95 -13.11
C ALA A 189 9.18 10.95 -14.63
N ILE A 190 10.44 11.00 -15.04
CA ILE A 190 10.84 10.73 -16.41
C ILE A 190 10.72 9.21 -16.56
N ILE A 191 9.65 8.76 -17.20
CA ILE A 191 9.55 7.38 -17.67
C ILE A 191 10.53 7.28 -18.84
N ASN A 192 11.78 6.89 -18.55
CA ASN A 192 12.64 6.36 -19.59
C ASN A 192 12.10 4.96 -19.90
N VAL A 193 11.32 4.87 -20.96
CA VAL A 193 11.07 3.61 -21.66
C VAL A 193 12.33 3.35 -22.48
N GLU A 194 13.11 2.35 -22.08
CA GLU A 194 13.93 1.59 -23.01
C GLU A 194 13.13 0.35 -23.43
#